data_AF-A0A8J6LEY8-F1
#
_entry.id   AF-A0A8J6LEY8-F1
#
_cell.length_a   1.000
_cell.length_b   1.000
_cell.length_c   1.000
_cell.angle_alpha   90.00
_cell.angle_beta   90.00
_cell.angle_gamma   90.00
#
_symmetry.space_group_name_H-M   'P 1'
#
loop_
_entity.id
_entity.type
_entity.pdbx_description
1 polymer ?
#
loop_
_entity_poly.entity_id
_entity_poly.type
_entity_poly.pdbx_seq_one_letter_code
_entity_poly.pdbx_strand_id
1 'polypeptide(L)'
;MQKVCFCLGIMQKFTPVYHPSANMVERKNRDLKTQLAVLVGTNHTDWPNKLPAIRFAMNTAKCSSTGYSAAFLNFGRELRTPAEVSHDLRSVIQNENFIPEVTPRVLRLADHLKETQEVQEKEQHRRKTTADSKRRPGPTYATGDRVYVVTHLVATPRSNVHQNSTPDEMDPISSYPPKDRAVTN
;
A
#
# COMPACT_ATOMS: atom_id res chain seq x y z
N MET A 1 -1.16 0.16 -20.81
CA MET A 1 -0.58 -0.53 -19.63
C MET A 1 -0.64 -2.05 -19.69
N GLN A 2 -1.76 -2.69 -20.08
CA GLN A 2 -1.85 -4.16 -20.14
C GLN A 2 -0.75 -4.82 -20.99
N LYS A 3 -0.46 -4.27 -22.19
CA LYS A 3 0.63 -4.76 -23.06
C LYS A 3 2.01 -4.68 -22.39
N VAL A 4 2.29 -3.57 -21.68
CA VAL A 4 3.56 -3.39 -20.96
C VAL A 4 3.70 -4.40 -19.82
N CYS A 5 2.63 -4.62 -19.05
CA CYS A 5 2.64 -5.62 -17.98
C CYS A 5 2.81 -7.04 -18.52
N PHE A 6 2.21 -7.36 -19.68
CA PHE A 6 2.42 -8.64 -20.35
C PHE A 6 3.88 -8.83 -20.76
N CYS A 7 4.49 -7.84 -21.41
CA CYS A 7 5.90 -7.91 -21.82
C CYS A 7 6.88 -8.03 -20.63
N LEU A 8 6.55 -7.45 -19.48
CA LEU A 8 7.37 -7.48 -18.27
C LEU A 8 7.03 -8.67 -17.34
N GLY A 9 6.09 -9.54 -17.70
CA GLY A 9 5.65 -10.65 -16.84
C GLY A 9 4.94 -10.21 -15.56
N ILE A 10 4.39 -9.00 -15.52
CA ILE A 10 3.73 -8.43 -14.34
C ILE A 10 2.24 -8.82 -14.32
N MET A 11 1.83 -9.53 -13.27
CA MET A 11 0.42 -9.83 -13.04
C MET A 11 -0.33 -8.61 -12.48
N GLN A 12 -1.31 -8.11 -13.23
CA GLN A 12 -2.19 -7.05 -12.75
C GLN A 12 -3.28 -7.61 -11.82
N LYS A 13 -3.43 -6.99 -10.65
CA LYS A 13 -4.53 -7.24 -9.71
C LYS A 13 -5.38 -5.98 -9.60
N PHE A 14 -6.69 -6.13 -9.72
CA PHE A 14 -7.63 -5.04 -9.62
C PHE A 14 -8.43 -5.14 -8.32
N THR A 15 -8.61 -4.02 -7.64
CA THR A 15 -9.55 -3.90 -6.52
C THR A 15 -10.96 -3.61 -7.06
N PRO A 16 -12.02 -4.06 -6.39
CA PRO A 16 -13.39 -3.68 -6.76
C PRO A 16 -13.55 -2.16 -6.82
N VAL A 17 -14.40 -1.71 -7.73
CA VAL A 17 -14.70 -0.29 -7.90
C VAL A 17 -15.27 0.25 -6.57
N TYR A 18 -14.82 1.45 -6.17
CA TYR A 18 -15.23 2.10 -4.93
C TYR A 18 -14.97 1.33 -3.63
N HIS A 19 -14.00 0.40 -3.65
CA HIS A 19 -13.56 -0.31 -2.44
C HIS A 19 -12.09 0.04 -2.07
N PRO A 20 -11.81 1.29 -1.65
CA PRO A 20 -10.46 1.76 -1.37
C PRO A 20 -9.80 1.04 -0.18
N SER A 21 -10.59 0.43 0.71
CA SER A 21 -10.10 -0.36 1.85
C SER A 21 -9.25 -1.56 1.45
N ALA A 22 -9.42 -2.10 0.24
CA ALA A 22 -8.58 -3.20 -0.25
C ALA A 22 -7.17 -2.73 -0.70
N ASN A 23 -6.97 -1.43 -0.91
CA ASN A 23 -5.70 -0.90 -1.35
C ASN A 23 -4.89 -0.33 -0.17
N MET A 24 -3.88 -1.06 0.28
CA MET A 24 -2.99 -0.61 1.36
C MET A 24 -2.25 0.70 1.05
N VAL A 25 -2.06 1.01 -0.25
CA VAL A 25 -1.40 2.26 -0.69
C VAL A 25 -2.20 3.48 -0.24
N GLU A 26 -3.53 3.40 -0.13
CA GLU A 26 -4.35 4.52 0.33
C GLU A 26 -3.98 4.99 1.73
N ARG A 27 -3.60 4.05 2.62
CA ARG A 27 -3.10 4.41 3.95
C ARG A 27 -1.77 5.15 3.87
N LYS A 28 -0.87 4.71 3.00
CA LYS A 28 0.42 5.40 2.80
C LYS A 28 0.27 6.75 2.13
N ASN A 29 -0.68 6.88 1.20
CA ASN A 29 -1.03 8.15 0.58
C ASN A 29 -1.59 9.14 1.61
N ARG A 30 -2.35 8.67 2.61
CA ARG A 30 -2.80 9.49 3.73
C ARG A 30 -1.61 10.07 4.51
N ASP A 31 -0.66 9.23 4.91
CA ASP A 31 0.54 9.66 5.64
C ASP A 31 1.36 10.67 4.83
N LEU A 32 1.54 10.39 3.53
CA LEU A 32 2.26 11.26 2.60
C LEU A 32 1.58 12.63 2.45
N LYS A 33 0.25 12.67 2.33
CA LYS A 33 -0.52 13.92 2.26
C LYS A 33 -0.37 14.75 3.53
N THR A 34 -0.38 14.11 4.70
CA THR A 34 -0.17 14.80 5.98
C THR A 34 1.22 15.43 6.04
N GLN A 35 2.27 14.69 5.67
CA GLN A 35 3.64 15.24 5.67
C GLN A 35 3.83 16.36 4.64
N LEU A 36 3.21 16.23 3.47
CA LEU A 36 3.17 17.29 2.47
C LEU A 36 2.50 18.54 3.02
N ALA A 37 1.33 18.41 3.65
CA ALA A 37 0.62 19.56 4.21
C ALA A 37 1.47 20.31 5.25
N VAL A 38 2.22 19.59 6.08
CA VAL A 38 3.14 20.18 7.07
C VAL A 38 4.32 20.91 6.40
N LEU A 39 4.97 20.31 5.41
CA LEU A 39 6.20 20.85 4.82
C LEU A 39 6.00 21.94 3.77
N VAL A 40 4.84 21.94 3.13
CA VAL A 40 4.49 22.89 2.06
C VAL A 40 3.91 24.18 2.64
N GLY A 41 3.25 24.10 3.81
CA GLY A 41 2.71 25.27 4.51
C GLY A 41 1.78 26.08 3.60
N THR A 42 2.13 27.35 3.36
CA THR A 42 1.33 28.27 2.54
C THR A 42 1.64 28.21 1.05
N ASN A 43 2.81 27.67 0.64
CA ASN A 43 3.23 27.69 -0.76
C ASN A 43 3.01 26.33 -1.44
N HIS A 44 1.76 26.08 -1.85
CA HIS A 44 1.34 24.80 -2.43
C HIS A 44 2.04 24.37 -3.72
N THR A 45 2.76 25.26 -4.41
CA THR A 45 3.49 24.91 -5.65
C THR A 45 4.87 24.29 -5.39
N ASP A 46 5.42 24.43 -4.18
CA ASP A 46 6.77 23.94 -3.82
C ASP A 46 6.80 22.45 -3.40
N TRP A 47 5.66 21.76 -3.47
CA TRP A 47 5.54 20.37 -3.07
C TRP A 47 6.52 19.40 -3.76
N PRO A 48 6.90 19.54 -5.05
CA PRO A 48 7.82 18.60 -5.69
C PRO A 48 9.21 18.63 -5.03
N ASN A 49 9.64 19.80 -4.54
CA ASN A 49 10.93 19.98 -3.87
C ASN A 49 10.95 19.36 -2.47
N LYS A 50 9.78 19.15 -1.85
CA LYS A 50 9.66 18.50 -0.53
C LYS A 50 9.57 16.98 -0.61
N LEU A 51 9.17 16.41 -1.76
CA LEU A 51 9.00 14.96 -1.93
C LEU A 51 10.23 14.13 -1.56
N PRO A 52 11.47 14.51 -1.93
CA PRO A 52 12.64 13.69 -1.58
C PRO A 52 12.84 13.57 -0.07
N ALA A 53 12.63 14.66 0.66
CA ALA A 53 12.75 14.67 2.13
C ALA A 53 11.66 13.81 2.79
N ILE A 54 10.42 13.91 2.31
CA ILE A 54 9.29 13.09 2.77
C ILE A 54 9.55 11.61 2.50
N ARG A 55 9.97 11.27 1.29
CA ARG A 55 10.30 9.89 0.91
C ARG A 55 11.40 9.33 1.81
N PHE A 56 12.44 10.12 2.08
CA PHE A 56 13.51 9.72 2.98
C PHE A 56 12.97 9.44 4.38
N ALA A 57 12.21 10.38 4.97
CA ALA A 57 11.62 10.22 6.30
C ALA A 57 10.67 9.03 6.40
N MET A 58 9.81 8.81 5.41
CA MET A 58 8.91 7.66 5.36
C MET A 58 9.64 6.33 5.25
N ASN A 59 10.78 6.28 4.56
CA ASN A 59 11.57 5.06 4.38
C ASN A 59 12.43 4.71 5.60
N THR A 60 12.92 5.71 6.34
CA THR A 60 13.74 5.51 7.55
C THR A 60 12.91 5.36 8.83
N ALA A 61 11.65 5.81 8.83
CA ALA A 61 10.75 5.59 9.96
C ALA A 61 10.46 4.10 10.19
N LYS A 62 10.61 3.65 11.44
CA LYS A 62 10.24 2.28 11.84
C LYS A 62 8.73 2.11 11.80
N CYS A 63 8.28 1.03 11.17
CA CYS A 63 6.87 0.70 11.13
C CYS A 63 6.50 -0.12 12.38
N SER A 64 5.48 0.32 13.13
CA SER A 64 5.10 -0.34 14.39
C SER A 64 4.63 -1.79 14.22
N SER A 65 4.09 -2.15 13.06
CA SER A 65 3.66 -3.53 12.80
C SER A 65 4.80 -4.47 12.43
N THR A 66 5.90 -3.96 11.87
CA THR A 66 7.02 -4.79 11.43
C THR A 66 8.26 -4.62 12.31
N GLY A 67 8.32 -3.61 13.16
CA GLY A 67 9.50 -3.28 13.99
C GLY A 67 10.66 -2.64 13.23
N TYR A 68 10.76 -2.89 11.92
CA TYR A 68 11.81 -2.41 11.03
C TYR A 68 11.39 -1.21 10.17
N SER A 69 12.38 -0.46 9.66
CA SER A 69 12.17 0.58 8.64
C SER A 69 12.04 -0.04 7.24
N ALA A 70 11.39 0.66 6.32
CA ALA A 70 11.28 0.18 4.93
C ALA A 70 12.65 0.15 4.23
N ALA A 71 13.52 1.11 4.56
CA ALA A 71 14.90 1.16 4.15
C ALA A 71 15.67 -0.13 4.55
N PHE A 72 15.57 -0.52 5.81
CA PHE A 72 16.24 -1.70 6.32
C PHE A 72 15.78 -2.97 5.62
N LEU A 73 14.47 -3.15 5.46
CA LEU A 73 13.92 -4.33 4.80
C LEU A 73 14.26 -4.41 3.30
N ASN A 74 14.46 -3.26 2.64
CA ASN A 74 14.79 -3.22 1.22
C ASN A 74 16.29 -3.34 0.93
N PHE A 75 17.15 -2.77 1.80
CA PHE A 75 18.59 -2.66 1.56
C PHE A 75 19.46 -3.48 2.52
N GLY A 76 18.88 -4.10 3.55
CA GLY A 76 19.62 -4.78 4.62
C GLY A 76 20.42 -3.82 5.51
N ARG A 77 20.13 -2.53 5.44
CA ARG A 77 20.77 -1.46 6.21
C ARG A 77 19.88 -0.23 6.31
N GLU A 78 20.07 0.53 7.36
CA GLU A 78 19.44 1.85 7.48
C GLU A 78 20.03 2.84 6.47
N LEU A 79 19.18 3.71 5.94
CA LEU A 79 19.66 4.81 5.10
C LEU A 79 20.31 5.86 5.99
N ARG A 80 21.45 6.37 5.53
CA ARG A 80 22.19 7.40 6.26
C ARG A 80 21.58 8.77 6.07
N THR A 81 21.61 9.55 7.13
CA THR A 81 21.20 10.96 7.07
C THR A 81 22.30 11.81 6.40
N PRO A 82 21.96 12.96 5.80
CA PRO A 82 22.96 13.87 5.25
C PRO A 82 24.07 14.27 6.24
N ALA A 83 23.75 14.33 7.53
CA ALA A 83 24.71 14.62 8.61
C ALA A 83 25.73 13.48 8.85
N GLU A 84 25.33 12.23 8.61
CA GLU A 84 26.24 11.08 8.70
C GLU A 84 27.17 10.99 7.49
N VAL A 85 26.69 11.39 6.32
CA VAL A 85 27.47 11.35 5.06
C VAL A 85 28.56 12.41 5.01
N SER A 86 28.43 13.52 5.74
CA SER A 86 29.46 14.56 5.82
C SER A 86 30.70 14.15 6.63
N HIS A 87 30.66 13.03 7.35
CA HIS A 87 31.83 12.46 8.03
C HIS A 87 32.67 11.61 7.06
N ASP A 88 34.00 11.60 7.24
CA ASP A 88 34.99 11.07 6.28
C ASP A 88 34.59 9.73 5.65
N LEU A 89 34.14 9.81 4.39
CA LEU A 89 33.62 8.70 3.60
C LEU A 89 34.68 7.58 3.39
N ARG A 90 35.97 7.90 3.50
CA ARG A 90 37.07 6.93 3.32
C ARG A 90 37.11 5.89 4.43
N SER A 91 37.01 6.33 5.69
CA SER A 91 36.94 5.42 6.85
C SER A 91 35.75 4.45 6.75
N VAL A 92 34.66 4.92 6.15
CA VAL A 92 33.43 4.16 6.00
C VAL A 92 33.48 3.17 4.84
N ILE A 93 34.03 3.56 3.69
CA ILE A 93 34.27 2.65 2.55
C ILE A 93 35.23 1.53 2.98
N GLN A 94 36.28 1.85 3.75
CA GLN A 94 37.22 0.85 4.25
C GLN A 94 36.58 -0.16 5.22
N ASN A 95 35.61 0.28 6.05
CA ASN A 95 34.88 -0.59 6.98
C ASN A 95 33.75 -1.41 6.31
N GLU A 96 33.10 -0.90 5.26
CA GLU A 96 31.97 -1.59 4.61
C GLU A 96 32.37 -2.55 3.47
N ASN A 97 33.63 -2.51 2.99
CA ASN A 97 34.07 -3.28 1.82
C ASN A 97 34.68 -4.65 2.15
N PHE A 98 34.48 -5.19 3.36
CA PHE A 98 35.00 -6.50 3.74
C PHE A 98 34.05 -7.62 3.25
N ILE A 99 34.37 -8.14 2.06
CA ILE A 99 33.67 -9.20 1.33
C ILE A 99 33.35 -10.48 2.16
N PRO A 100 34.07 -10.88 3.23
CA PRO A 100 33.66 -12.07 4.00
C PRO A 100 32.43 -11.87 4.91
N GLU A 101 31.92 -10.65 5.11
CA GLU A 101 30.71 -10.41 5.93
C GLU A 101 29.39 -10.37 5.14
N VAL A 102 29.45 -10.41 3.80
CA VAL A 102 28.25 -10.28 2.95
C VAL A 102 27.31 -11.47 3.15
N THR A 103 27.83 -12.69 3.18
CA THR A 103 27.01 -13.91 3.31
C THR A 103 26.27 -13.96 4.66
N PRO A 104 26.90 -13.77 5.83
CA PRO A 104 26.19 -13.71 7.11
C PRO A 104 25.17 -12.57 7.19
N ARG A 105 25.42 -11.44 6.53
CA ARG A 105 24.49 -10.31 6.52
C ARG A 105 23.25 -10.58 5.68
N VAL A 106 23.42 -11.20 4.50
CA VAL A 106 22.31 -11.60 3.63
C VAL A 106 21.44 -12.67 4.31
N LEU A 107 22.06 -13.64 4.98
CA LEU A 107 21.34 -14.65 5.76
C LEU A 107 20.50 -14.00 6.89
N ARG A 108 21.10 -13.10 7.67
CA ARG A 108 20.36 -12.34 8.71
C ARG A 108 19.22 -11.51 8.13
N LEU A 109 19.41 -10.89 6.97
CA LEU A 109 18.34 -10.16 6.30
C LEU A 109 17.20 -11.10 5.88
N ALA A 110 17.52 -12.29 5.35
CA ALA A 110 16.52 -13.29 5.00
C ALA A 110 15.71 -13.73 6.23
N ASP A 111 16.36 -13.93 7.37
CA ASP A 111 15.70 -14.25 8.64
C ASP A 111 14.77 -13.12 9.09
N HIS A 112 15.23 -11.86 9.08
CA HIS A 112 14.39 -10.71 9.43
C HIS A 112 13.21 -10.53 8.48
N LEU A 113 13.39 -10.79 7.18
CA LEU A 113 12.31 -10.73 6.20
C LEU A 113 11.25 -11.80 6.49
N LYS A 114 11.68 -13.02 6.83
CA LYS A 114 10.77 -14.11 7.20
C LYS A 114 10.00 -13.77 8.48
N GLU A 115 10.70 -13.33 9.53
CA GLU A 115 10.06 -12.87 10.78
C GLU A 115 9.05 -11.75 10.51
N THR A 116 9.43 -10.77 9.68
CA THR A 116 8.56 -9.66 9.32
C THR A 116 7.28 -10.13 8.60
N GLN A 117 7.40 -11.12 7.71
CA GLN A 117 6.25 -11.73 7.04
C GLN A 117 5.32 -12.39 8.04
N GLU A 118 5.85 -13.21 8.94
CA GLU A 118 5.08 -13.91 9.97
C GLU A 118 4.35 -12.93 10.91
N VAL A 119 5.04 -11.90 11.37
CA VAL A 119 4.44 -10.84 12.21
C VAL A 119 3.34 -10.11 11.44
N GLN A 120 3.58 -9.79 10.16
CA GLN A 120 2.61 -9.09 9.34
C GLN A 120 1.35 -9.94 9.10
N GLU A 121 1.51 -11.23 8.81
CA GLU A 121 0.39 -12.17 8.66
C GLU A 121 -0.40 -12.31 9.96
N LYS A 122 0.29 -12.44 11.10
CA LYS A 122 -0.36 -12.50 12.43
C LYS A 122 -1.14 -11.23 12.73
N GLU A 123 -0.58 -10.06 12.44
CA GLU A 123 -1.25 -8.77 12.64
C GLU A 123 -2.44 -8.59 11.69
N GLN A 124 -2.33 -9.04 10.43
CA GLN A 124 -3.44 -9.06 9.49
C GLN A 124 -4.57 -9.97 9.98
N HIS A 125 -4.24 -11.18 10.44
CA HIS A 125 -5.19 -12.13 11.00
C HIS A 125 -5.89 -11.54 12.23
N ARG A 126 -5.14 -10.96 13.18
CA ARG A 126 -5.69 -10.30 14.38
C ARG A 126 -6.63 -9.14 14.04
N ARG A 127 -6.28 -8.32 13.05
CA ARG A 127 -7.14 -7.23 12.57
C ARG A 127 -8.41 -7.77 11.93
N LYS A 128 -8.30 -8.84 11.14
CA LYS A 128 -9.46 -9.52 10.54
C LYS A 128 -10.39 -10.07 11.62
N THR A 129 -9.88 -10.86 12.57
CA THR A 129 -10.73 -11.45 13.63
C THR A 129 -11.40 -10.39 14.51
N THR A 130 -10.69 -9.30 14.83
CA THR A 130 -11.25 -8.19 15.61
C THR A 130 -12.31 -7.39 14.83
N ALA A 131 -12.16 -7.24 13.52
CA ALA A 131 -13.14 -6.59 12.67
C ALA A 131 -14.37 -7.49 12.47
N ASP A 132 -14.15 -8.77 12.21
CA ASP A 132 -15.19 -9.76 11.96
C ASP A 132 -16.03 -10.01 13.23
N SER A 133 -15.44 -9.99 14.43
CA SER A 133 -16.17 -10.19 15.69
C SER A 133 -17.22 -9.12 15.98
N LYS A 134 -17.04 -7.90 15.43
CA LYS A 134 -18.00 -6.80 15.55
C LYS A 134 -18.99 -6.74 14.39
N ARG A 135 -18.82 -7.59 13.37
CA ARG A 135 -19.63 -7.56 12.15
C ARG A 135 -20.83 -8.48 12.30
N ARG A 136 -22.01 -7.99 11.90
CA ARG A 136 -23.18 -8.86 11.73
C ARG A 136 -22.92 -9.81 10.55
N PRO A 137 -23.33 -11.09 10.63
CA PRO A 137 -23.23 -11.99 9.49
C PRO A 137 -23.88 -11.34 8.26
N GLY A 138 -23.16 -11.33 7.14
CA GLY A 138 -23.73 -10.86 5.89
C GLY A 138 -24.79 -11.85 5.37
N PRO A 139 -25.68 -11.41 4.48
CA PRO A 139 -26.58 -12.34 3.78
C PRO A 139 -25.75 -13.37 3.01
N THR A 140 -26.17 -14.63 3.04
CA THR A 140 -25.64 -15.64 2.13
C THR A 140 -26.30 -15.45 0.79
N TYR A 141 -25.52 -15.19 -0.25
CA TYR A 141 -26.02 -15.05 -1.62
C TYR A 141 -25.82 -16.36 -2.38
N ALA A 142 -26.86 -16.84 -3.06
CA ALA A 142 -26.79 -17.89 -4.05
C ALA A 142 -26.69 -17.30 -5.46
N THR A 143 -26.16 -18.08 -6.41
CA THR A 143 -26.15 -17.72 -7.83
C THR A 143 -27.59 -17.54 -8.32
N GLY A 144 -27.88 -16.39 -8.93
CA GLY A 144 -29.24 -16.05 -9.38
C GLY A 144 -29.97 -15.07 -8.47
N ASP A 145 -29.48 -14.85 -7.25
CA ASP A 145 -30.03 -13.84 -6.35
C ASP A 145 -29.89 -12.44 -6.95
N ARG A 146 -30.93 -11.63 -6.75
CA ARG A 146 -30.96 -10.23 -7.13
C ARG A 146 -30.29 -9.41 -6.05
N VAL A 147 -29.21 -8.73 -6.39
CA VAL A 147 -28.48 -7.86 -5.47
C VAL A 147 -28.48 -6.43 -6.00
N TYR A 148 -28.53 -5.48 -5.07
CA TYR A 148 -28.41 -4.06 -5.37
C TYR A 148 -26.94 -3.69 -5.50
N VAL A 149 -26.59 -2.99 -6.58
CA VAL A 149 -25.24 -2.46 -6.80
C VAL A 149 -25.31 -0.95 -6.65
N VAL A 150 -24.57 -0.42 -5.69
CA VAL A 150 -24.43 1.03 -5.54
C VAL A 150 -23.70 1.59 -6.76
N THR A 151 -24.40 2.38 -7.56
CA THR A 151 -23.80 3.11 -8.66
C THR A 151 -23.42 4.50 -8.18
N HIS A 152 -22.15 4.87 -8.37
CA HIS A 152 -21.70 6.23 -8.12
C HIS A 152 -21.59 6.93 -9.46
N LEU A 153 -22.55 7.82 -9.75
CA LEU A 153 -22.51 8.68 -10.93
C LEU A 153 -21.36 9.67 -10.77
N VAL A 154 -20.44 9.67 -11.72
CA VAL A 154 -19.35 10.66 -11.77
C VAL A 154 -19.96 11.97 -12.28
N ALA A 155 -20.11 12.96 -11.39
CA ALA A 155 -20.47 14.32 -11.81
C ALA A 155 -19.41 14.83 -12.80
N THR A 156 -19.80 15.03 -14.05
CA THR A 156 -18.96 15.68 -15.05
C THR A 156 -18.97 17.18 -14.79
N PRO A 157 -17.81 17.88 -14.83
CA PRO A 157 -17.68 19.29 -14.43
C PRO A 157 -18.29 20.30 -15.43
N ARG A 158 -19.31 19.90 -16.21
CA ARG A 158 -19.94 20.76 -17.23
C ARG A 158 -21.43 21.05 -17.03
N SER A 159 -22.03 20.63 -15.92
CA SER A 159 -23.37 21.09 -15.57
C SER A 159 -23.46 21.33 -14.07
N ASN A 160 -23.43 22.61 -13.68
CA ASN A 160 -23.86 23.08 -12.37
C ASN A 160 -25.37 22.89 -12.23
N VAL A 161 -25.81 21.65 -12.11
CA VAL A 161 -27.17 21.32 -11.67
C VAL A 161 -27.01 20.51 -10.40
N HIS A 162 -27.36 21.11 -9.27
CA HIS A 162 -27.59 20.38 -8.04
C HIS A 162 -28.72 19.38 -8.29
N GLN A 163 -28.39 18.13 -8.55
CA GLN A 163 -29.36 17.03 -8.49
C GLN A 163 -29.55 16.66 -7.02
N ASN A 164 -30.29 17.51 -6.31
CA ASN A 164 -30.96 17.09 -5.10
C ASN A 164 -32.23 16.33 -5.52
N SER A 165 -32.41 15.14 -4.95
CA SER A 165 -33.67 14.41 -4.83
C SER A 165 -34.12 13.50 -5.99
N THR A 166 -33.53 12.30 -6.08
CA THR A 166 -34.24 11.06 -6.48
C THR A 166 -33.66 9.88 -5.67
N PRO A 167 -34.47 8.95 -5.14
CA PRO A 167 -33.94 7.71 -4.57
C PRO A 167 -33.24 6.93 -5.69
N ASP A 168 -32.06 6.37 -5.43
CA ASP A 168 -31.34 5.50 -6.36
C ASP A 168 -32.28 4.42 -6.92
N GLU A 169 -32.76 4.60 -8.14
CA GLU A 169 -33.51 3.58 -8.86
C GLU A 169 -32.50 2.51 -9.29
N MET A 170 -32.41 1.45 -8.49
CA MET A 170 -31.44 0.38 -8.65
C MET A 170 -32.07 -0.81 -9.37
N ASP A 171 -31.63 -1.05 -10.61
CA ASP A 171 -31.98 -2.27 -11.32
C ASP A 171 -31.30 -3.49 -10.67
N PRO A 172 -32.04 -4.56 -10.34
CA PRO A 172 -31.46 -5.75 -9.76
C PRO A 172 -30.62 -6.49 -10.79
N ILE A 173 -29.32 -6.64 -10.51
CA ILE A 173 -28.40 -7.46 -11.32
C ILE A 173 -28.29 -8.84 -10.66
N SER A 174 -28.27 -9.89 -11.50
CA SER A 174 -28.07 -11.27 -11.04
C SER A 174 -26.63 -11.48 -10.55
N SER A 175 -26.47 -12.12 -9.39
CA SER A 175 -25.17 -12.49 -8.85
C SER A 175 -24.45 -13.49 -9.78
N TYR A 176 -23.28 -13.09 -10.30
CA TYR A 176 -22.38 -13.98 -11.05
C TYR A 176 -21.32 -14.60 -10.12
N PRO A 177 -20.87 -15.84 -10.37
CA PRO A 177 -19.95 -16.54 -9.48
C PRO A 177 -18.59 -15.82 -9.36
N PRO A 178 -17.87 -16.00 -8.24
CA PRO A 178 -16.44 -15.68 -8.22
C PRO A 178 -15.76 -16.53 -9.28
N LYS A 179 -15.03 -15.90 -10.21
CA LYS A 179 -14.25 -16.62 -11.22
C LYS A 179 -13.16 -17.42 -10.50
N ASP A 180 -13.40 -18.70 -10.27
CA ASP A 180 -12.35 -19.66 -9.99
C ASP A 180 -11.39 -19.63 -11.19
N ARG A 181 -10.23 -18.98 -11.01
CA ARG A 181 -9.09 -19.23 -11.86
C ARG A 181 -8.65 -20.66 -11.55
N ALA A 182 -9.15 -21.60 -12.35
CA ALA A 182 -8.57 -22.92 -12.45
C ALA A 182 -7.06 -22.76 -12.67
N VAL A 183 -6.30 -23.19 -11.66
CA VAL A 183 -4.88 -23.52 -11.81
C VAL A 183 -4.89 -24.84 -12.57
N THR A 184 -4.76 -24.78 -13.89
CA THR A 184 -4.31 -25.92 -14.68
C THR A 184 -2.79 -25.94 -14.65
N ASN A 185 -2.25 -27.04 -14.11
CA ASN A 185 -0.85 -27.44 -14.25
C ASN A 185 -0.44 -27.56 -15.72
#